data_AF-A0A952T9L0-F1
#
_entry.id   AF-A0A952T9L0-F1
#
_cell.length_a   1.000
_cell.length_b   1.000
_cell.length_c   1.000
_cell.angle_alpha   90.00
_cell.angle_beta   90.00
_cell.angle_gamma   90.00
#
_symmetry.space_group_name_H-M   'P 1'
#
loop_
_entity.id
_entity.type
_entity.pdbx_description
1 polymer ?
#
loop_
_entity_poly.entity_id
_entity_poly.type
_entity_poly.pdbx_seq_one_letter_code
_entity_poly.pdbx_strand_id
1 'polypeptide(L)'
;MKTTRLLAILVLFGWLPLQAQIIDYNKIVLPDRAQSSDFGEKLVQLAWKNHPTNEILRRELMIAEYQVGRSAADWLDLITIQGNINEFNIKAQDATVPVFLPRYNFGISIPLGVFVGNPNETKQNKQRLAIAQEEINAQKLEVRRVVLKSYNEYQLQEKIFKIQSQQFSDIESNFKLIEQRFKNGELTFEAYTASQADLNRASIQLLQTDRDLRNAKLDLEQLVGVKLEDVM
;
A
#
# COMPACT_ATOMS: atom_id res chain seq x y z
N MET A 1 -52.62 -56.11 -13.33
CA MET A 1 -51.78 -55.48 -14.38
C MET A 1 -52.39 -54.11 -14.67
N LYS A 2 -51.79 -52.93 -14.50
CA LYS A 2 -50.43 -52.46 -14.19
C LYS A 2 -50.62 -51.18 -13.35
N THR A 3 -49.88 -51.03 -12.26
CA THR A 3 -49.83 -49.80 -11.45
C THR A 3 -48.75 -48.87 -12.00
N THR A 4 -49.12 -47.67 -12.45
CA THR A 4 -48.21 -46.61 -12.84
C THR A 4 -47.60 -45.96 -11.59
N ARG A 5 -46.28 -46.07 -11.42
CA ARG A 5 -45.52 -45.31 -10.42
C ARG A 5 -45.06 -43.99 -11.05
N LEU A 6 -45.58 -42.89 -10.54
CA LEU A 6 -45.12 -41.53 -10.86
C LEU A 6 -43.83 -41.28 -10.07
N LEU A 7 -42.72 -41.13 -10.78
CA LEU A 7 -41.41 -40.85 -10.22
C LEU A 7 -41.33 -39.35 -9.91
N ALA A 8 -41.31 -39.00 -8.62
CA ALA A 8 -41.03 -37.63 -8.19
C ALA A 8 -39.54 -37.33 -8.40
N ILE A 9 -39.22 -36.52 -9.39
CA ILE A 9 -37.87 -35.97 -9.59
C ILE A 9 -37.70 -34.83 -8.58
N LEU A 10 -37.07 -35.17 -7.46
CA LEU A 10 -36.65 -34.22 -6.43
C LEU A 10 -35.38 -33.53 -6.94
N VAL A 11 -35.53 -32.30 -7.43
CA VAL A 11 -34.40 -31.44 -7.82
C VAL A 11 -33.67 -31.01 -6.54
N LEU A 12 -32.70 -31.82 -6.13
CA LEU A 12 -31.63 -31.44 -5.23
C LEU A 12 -30.70 -30.48 -5.99
N PHE A 13 -31.06 -29.20 -6.05
CA PHE A 13 -30.11 -28.14 -6.33
C PHE A 13 -29.15 -28.08 -5.14
N GLY A 14 -28.07 -28.84 -5.24
CA GLY A 14 -26.98 -28.81 -4.27
C GLY A 14 -26.48 -27.39 -4.11
N TRP A 15 -26.58 -26.87 -2.89
CA TRP A 15 -25.79 -25.74 -2.44
C TRP A 15 -24.31 -26.16 -2.49
N LEU A 16 -23.67 -25.95 -3.64
CA LEU A 16 -22.22 -25.84 -3.68
C LEU A 16 -21.89 -24.52 -2.99
N PRO A 17 -21.19 -24.52 -1.84
CA PRO A 17 -20.63 -23.28 -1.34
C PRO A 17 -19.68 -22.76 -2.42
N LEU A 18 -20.02 -21.61 -3.00
CA LEU A 18 -19.07 -20.79 -3.75
C LEU A 18 -17.88 -20.57 -2.81
N GLN A 19 -16.81 -21.34 -3.00
CA GLN A 19 -15.57 -21.07 -2.31
C GLN A 19 -15.07 -19.73 -2.86
N ALA A 20 -15.30 -18.68 -2.10
CA ALA A 20 -14.64 -17.40 -2.33
C ALA A 20 -13.14 -17.71 -2.37
N GLN A 21 -12.49 -17.34 -3.47
CA GLN A 21 -11.05 -17.50 -3.61
C GLN A 21 -10.37 -16.68 -2.52
N ILE A 22 -9.75 -17.37 -1.56
CA ILE A 22 -8.90 -16.74 -0.55
C ILE A 22 -7.68 -16.19 -1.28
N ILE A 23 -7.48 -14.87 -1.20
CA ILE A 23 -6.37 -14.19 -1.87
C ILE A 23 -5.08 -14.53 -1.11
N ASP A 24 -4.12 -15.11 -1.81
CA ASP A 24 -2.77 -15.29 -1.31
C ASP A 24 -1.93 -14.04 -1.60
N TYR A 25 -1.83 -13.15 -0.61
CA TYR A 25 -1.10 -11.89 -0.74
C TYR A 25 0.41 -12.05 -0.93
N ASN A 26 0.98 -13.24 -0.70
CA ASN A 26 2.38 -13.53 -1.02
C ASN A 26 2.62 -13.74 -2.52
N LYS A 27 1.55 -13.94 -3.30
CA LYS A 27 1.58 -13.94 -4.77
C LYS A 27 1.32 -12.56 -5.38
N ILE A 28 0.82 -11.62 -4.58
CA ILE A 28 0.58 -10.22 -5.00
C ILE A 28 1.86 -9.41 -4.91
N VAL A 29 2.56 -9.50 -3.78
CA VAL A 29 3.93 -9.02 -3.65
C VAL A 29 4.78 -10.22 -3.29
N LEU A 30 5.63 -10.62 -4.22
CA LEU A 30 6.54 -11.73 -4.04
C LEU A 30 7.52 -11.45 -2.90
N PRO A 31 7.84 -12.45 -2.06
CA PRO A 31 8.80 -12.28 -0.97
C PRO A 31 10.22 -12.09 -1.49
N ASP A 32 11.08 -11.40 -0.74
CA ASP A 32 12.48 -11.07 -1.11
C ASP A 32 13.33 -12.27 -1.56
N ARG A 33 12.98 -13.49 -1.12
CA ARG A 33 13.70 -14.73 -1.47
C ARG A 33 13.26 -15.31 -2.83
N ALA A 34 12.12 -14.89 -3.35
CA ALA A 34 11.59 -15.35 -4.63
C ALA A 34 12.15 -14.49 -5.78
N GLN A 35 12.99 -15.10 -6.60
CA GLN A 35 13.47 -14.49 -7.84
C GLN A 35 12.36 -14.60 -8.91
N SER A 36 11.81 -13.47 -9.36
CA SER A 36 10.91 -13.45 -10.52
C SER A 36 11.71 -13.28 -11.80
N SER A 37 11.36 -14.03 -12.85
CA SER A 37 11.88 -13.80 -14.19
C SER A 37 11.27 -12.57 -14.86
N ASP A 38 10.08 -12.14 -14.41
CA ASP A 38 9.42 -10.95 -14.92
C ASP A 38 9.97 -9.69 -14.24
N PHE A 39 10.40 -8.73 -15.07
CA PHE A 39 10.93 -7.44 -14.63
C PHE A 39 9.86 -6.58 -13.95
N GLY A 40 8.60 -6.64 -14.41
CA GLY A 40 7.49 -5.91 -13.78
C GLY A 40 7.31 -6.31 -12.31
N GLU A 41 7.36 -7.61 -12.03
CA GLU A 41 7.30 -8.15 -10.66
C GLU A 41 8.49 -7.71 -9.80
N LYS A 42 9.70 -7.65 -10.38
CA LYS A 42 10.89 -7.15 -9.69
C LYS A 42 10.71 -5.69 -9.27
N LEU A 43 10.13 -4.85 -10.12
CA LEU A 43 9.81 -3.46 -9.78
C LEU A 43 8.76 -3.37 -8.65
N VAL A 44 7.76 -4.25 -8.64
CA VAL A 44 6.76 -4.32 -7.55
C VAL A 44 7.42 -4.67 -6.22
N GLN A 45 8.34 -5.63 -6.20
CA GLN A 45 9.09 -5.99 -4.98
C GLN A 45 9.90 -4.80 -4.45
N LEU A 46 10.62 -4.12 -5.34
CA LEU A 46 11.45 -2.96 -4.99
C LEU A 46 10.60 -1.80 -4.47
N ALA A 47 9.50 -1.48 -5.15
CA ALA A 47 8.54 -0.49 -4.68
C ALA A 47 7.99 -0.87 -3.30
N TRP A 48 7.60 -2.13 -3.11
CA TRP A 48 7.13 -2.59 -1.80
C TRP A 48 8.17 -2.41 -0.69
N LYS A 49 9.44 -2.65 -1.00
CA LYS A 49 10.54 -2.52 -0.05
C LYS A 49 10.90 -1.08 0.28
N ASN A 50 10.84 -0.18 -0.70
CA ASN A 50 11.35 1.19 -0.57
C ASN A 50 10.28 2.22 -0.21
N HIS A 51 8.99 1.93 -0.42
CA HIS A 51 7.93 2.92 -0.28
C HIS A 51 7.65 3.27 1.21
N PRO A 52 7.76 4.55 1.63
CA PRO A 52 7.61 4.94 3.04
C PRO A 52 6.26 4.57 3.67
N THR A 53 5.17 4.63 2.90
CA THR A 53 3.83 4.20 3.35
C THR A 53 3.81 2.76 3.85
N ASN A 54 4.61 1.86 3.26
CA ASN A 54 4.62 0.46 3.69
C ASN A 54 5.26 0.32 5.08
N GLU A 55 6.29 1.12 5.36
CA GLU A 55 6.90 1.18 6.69
C GLU A 55 5.96 1.81 7.73
N ILE A 56 5.15 2.80 7.34
CA ILE A 56 4.11 3.37 8.21
C ILE A 56 3.11 2.28 8.60
N LEU A 57 2.56 1.55 7.62
CA LEU A 57 1.59 0.49 7.88
C LEU A 57 2.17 -0.65 8.74
N ARG A 58 3.45 -1.03 8.52
CA ARG A 58 4.13 -2.01 9.39
C ARG A 58 4.22 -1.53 10.84
N ARG A 59 4.47 -0.24 11.05
CA ARG A 59 4.51 0.36 12.39
C ARG A 59 3.12 0.44 13.01
N GLU A 60 2.09 0.78 12.24
CA GLU A 60 0.70 0.78 12.70
C GLU A 60 0.24 -0.62 13.12
N LEU A 61 0.62 -1.66 12.37
CA LEU A 61 0.41 -3.05 12.77
C LEU A 61 1.08 -3.36 14.11
N MET A 62 2.37 -3.02 14.26
CA MET A 62 3.09 -3.23 15.54
C MET A 62 2.45 -2.47 16.71
N ILE A 63 1.99 -1.24 16.47
CA ILE A 63 1.26 -0.46 17.48
C ILE A 63 -0.03 -1.19 17.89
N ALA A 64 -0.78 -1.72 16.94
CA ALA A 64 -1.99 -2.48 17.23
C ALA A 64 -1.69 -3.79 17.99
N GLU A 65 -0.60 -4.48 17.67
CA GLU A 65 -0.12 -5.65 18.42
C GLU A 65 0.20 -5.30 19.87
N TYR A 66 0.94 -4.21 20.10
CA TYR A 66 1.24 -3.74 21.45
C TYR A 66 0.00 -3.32 22.22
N GLN A 67 -1.00 -2.72 21.54
CA GLN A 67 -2.28 -2.36 22.17
C GLN A 67 -3.07 -3.60 22.61
N VAL A 68 -3.02 -4.71 21.86
CA VAL A 68 -3.63 -5.98 22.28
C VAL A 68 -2.91 -6.56 23.50
N GLY A 69 -1.57 -6.58 23.47
CA GLY A 69 -0.77 -7.08 24.60
C GLY A 69 -0.95 -6.25 25.86
N ARG A 70 -0.98 -4.92 25.71
CA ARG A 70 -1.22 -3.97 26.80
C ARG A 70 -2.62 -4.13 27.40
N SER A 71 -3.68 -4.13 26.59
CA SER A 71 -5.03 -4.29 27.14
C SER A 71 -5.27 -5.62 27.82
N ALA A 72 -4.58 -6.69 27.41
CA ALA A 72 -4.63 -7.94 28.18
C ALA A 72 -4.10 -7.80 29.63
N ALA A 73 -3.19 -6.85 29.89
CA ALA A 73 -2.58 -6.59 31.19
C ALA A 73 -3.13 -5.35 31.91
N ASP A 74 -3.92 -4.49 31.25
CA ASP A 74 -4.41 -3.21 31.79
C ASP A 74 -5.20 -3.34 33.10
N TRP A 75 -5.71 -4.53 33.41
CA TRP A 75 -6.34 -4.78 34.71
C TRP A 75 -5.39 -4.63 35.91
N LEU A 76 -4.08 -4.78 35.71
CA LEU A 76 -3.05 -4.59 36.73
C LEU A 76 -2.90 -3.12 37.12
N ASP A 77 -3.07 -2.19 36.17
CA ASP A 77 -2.97 -0.74 36.41
C ASP A 77 -4.07 -0.23 37.36
N LEU A 78 -5.14 -1.01 37.54
CA LEU A 78 -6.25 -0.69 38.41
C LEU A 78 -6.07 -1.19 39.86
N ILE A 79 -5.02 -1.97 40.14
CA ILE A 79 -4.72 -2.43 41.49
C ILE A 79 -4.08 -1.27 42.25
N THR A 80 -4.79 -0.76 43.26
CA THR A 80 -4.24 0.29 44.13
C THR A 80 -3.88 -0.31 45.49
N ILE A 81 -2.64 -0.09 45.92
CA ILE A 81 -2.13 -0.48 47.23
C ILE A 81 -1.92 0.80 48.02
N GLN A 82 -2.64 0.96 49.12
CA GLN A 82 -2.55 2.13 49.99
C GLN A 82 -2.13 1.71 51.39
N GLY A 83 -1.27 2.52 51.99
CA GLY A 83 -0.81 2.39 53.37
C GLY A 83 -0.89 3.73 54.08
N ASN A 84 -1.42 3.76 55.29
CA ASN A 84 -1.45 4.94 56.14
C ASN A 84 -0.89 4.60 57.53
N ILE A 85 -0.11 5.54 58.07
CA ILE A 85 0.50 5.46 59.38
C ILE A 85 -0.06 6.61 60.22
N ASN A 86 -0.61 6.28 61.39
CA ASN A 86 -1.27 7.26 62.25
C ASN A 86 -0.29 7.77 63.33
N GLU A 87 0.37 8.90 63.06
CA GLU A 87 1.38 9.49 63.97
C GLU A 87 0.83 9.89 65.34
N PHE A 88 -0.45 10.26 65.42
CA PHE A 88 -1.16 10.56 66.69
C PHE A 88 -1.15 9.39 67.68
N ASN A 89 -1.06 8.14 67.19
CA ASN A 89 -0.96 6.94 68.03
C ASN A 89 0.48 6.49 68.30
N ILE A 90 1.46 7.01 67.56
CA ILE A 90 2.88 6.63 67.64
C ILE A 90 3.63 7.54 68.62
N LYS A 91 3.25 8.82 68.68
CA LYS A 91 3.73 9.79 69.67
C LYS A 91 2.59 10.17 70.62
N ALA A 92 2.10 9.22 71.42
CA ALA A 92 1.10 9.53 72.44
C ALA A 92 1.72 10.52 73.46
N GLN A 93 1.30 11.78 73.43
CA GLN A 93 1.84 12.85 74.28
C GLN A 93 1.24 12.85 75.69
N ASP A 94 0.15 12.12 75.90
CA ASP A 94 -0.58 12.06 77.17
C ASP A 94 -1.06 10.63 77.47
N ALA A 95 -0.66 10.05 78.60
CA ALA A 95 -0.94 8.65 78.97
C ALA A 95 -2.37 8.45 79.53
N THR A 96 -3.14 9.53 79.67
CA THR A 96 -4.47 9.54 80.30
C THR A 96 -5.64 9.43 79.32
N VAL A 97 -5.38 9.58 78.01
CA VAL A 97 -6.41 9.45 76.95
C VAL A 97 -6.19 8.13 76.19
N PRO A 98 -7.08 7.13 76.34
CA PRO A 98 -6.95 5.89 75.59
C PRO A 98 -7.28 6.15 74.12
N VAL A 99 -6.26 6.09 73.25
CA VAL A 99 -6.46 6.23 71.80
C VAL A 99 -6.70 4.85 71.17
N PHE A 100 -7.90 4.66 70.61
CA PHE A 100 -8.38 3.37 70.06
C PHE A 100 -8.26 3.25 68.53
N LEU A 101 -7.50 4.14 67.88
CA LEU A 101 -7.37 4.17 66.42
C LEU A 101 -6.24 3.24 65.93
N PRO A 102 -6.39 2.54 64.80
CA PRO A 102 -5.34 1.65 64.27
C PRO A 102 -4.05 2.42 64.00
N ARG A 103 -2.89 1.88 64.41
CA ARG A 103 -1.57 2.52 64.19
C ARG A 103 -1.11 2.48 62.73
N TYR A 104 -1.51 1.42 62.03
CA TYR A 104 -1.23 1.18 60.62
C TYR A 104 -2.52 0.76 59.95
N ASN A 105 -2.76 1.27 58.74
CA ASN A 105 -3.85 0.83 57.88
C ASN A 105 -3.29 0.50 56.51
N PHE A 106 -3.55 -0.71 56.02
CA PHE A 106 -3.17 -1.14 54.68
C PHE A 106 -4.42 -1.60 53.95
N GLY A 107 -4.57 -1.18 52.69
CA GLY A 107 -5.71 -1.53 51.86
C GLY A 107 -5.27 -1.85 50.44
N ILE A 108 -5.92 -2.83 49.83
CA ILE A 108 -5.85 -3.11 48.41
C ILE A 108 -7.25 -2.86 47.85
N SER A 109 -7.35 -2.07 46.78
CA SER A 109 -8.62 -1.84 46.07
C SER A 109 -8.51 -2.30 44.63
N ILE A 110 -9.48 -3.12 44.21
CA ILE A 110 -9.60 -3.68 42.87
C ILE A 110 -11.03 -3.39 42.37
N PRO A 111 -11.21 -2.56 41.33
CA PRO A 111 -12.54 -2.26 40.81
C PRO A 111 -13.09 -3.45 40.02
N LEU A 112 -14.20 -4.04 40.48
CA LEU A 112 -14.80 -5.24 39.84
C LEU A 112 -15.24 -5.02 38.38
N GLY A 113 -15.48 -3.77 37.97
CA GLY A 113 -15.79 -3.42 36.58
C GLY A 113 -14.69 -3.81 35.58
N VAL A 114 -13.46 -4.01 36.06
CA VAL A 114 -12.32 -4.47 35.25
C VAL A 114 -12.55 -5.82 34.59
N PHE A 115 -13.27 -6.73 35.26
CA PHE A 115 -13.49 -8.09 34.77
C PHE A 115 -14.47 -8.14 33.59
N VAL A 116 -15.22 -7.06 33.35
CA VAL A 116 -16.14 -6.92 32.22
C VAL A 116 -15.57 -5.95 31.16
N GLY A 117 -15.01 -4.82 31.59
CA GLY A 117 -14.45 -3.81 30.68
C GLY A 117 -13.22 -4.31 29.93
N ASN A 118 -12.26 -4.91 30.64
CA ASN A 118 -10.96 -5.24 30.07
C ASN A 118 -11.01 -6.30 28.93
N PRO A 119 -11.81 -7.39 29.05
CA PRO A 119 -11.95 -8.34 27.95
C PRO A 119 -12.59 -7.74 26.69
N ASN A 120 -13.52 -6.79 26.85
CA ASN A 120 -14.16 -6.11 25.71
C ASN A 120 -13.18 -5.16 25.00
N GLU A 121 -12.39 -4.42 25.76
CA GLU A 121 -11.30 -3.59 25.22
C GLU A 121 -10.25 -4.43 24.49
N THR A 122 -9.86 -5.57 25.07
CA THR A 122 -8.96 -6.53 24.41
C THR A 122 -9.55 -7.04 23.09
N LYS A 123 -10.85 -7.37 23.05
CA LYS A 123 -11.52 -7.77 21.79
C LYS A 123 -11.52 -6.63 20.77
N GLN A 124 -11.76 -5.39 21.20
CA GLN A 124 -11.70 -4.23 20.31
C GLN A 124 -10.31 -4.04 19.72
N ASN A 125 -9.25 -4.12 20.54
CA ASN A 125 -7.87 -3.99 20.06
C ASN A 125 -7.49 -5.12 19.10
N LYS A 126 -8.02 -6.34 19.29
CA LYS A 126 -7.83 -7.44 18.32
C LYS A 126 -8.47 -7.14 16.96
N GLN A 127 -9.63 -6.48 16.95
CA GLN A 127 -10.23 -6.03 15.69
C GLN A 127 -9.41 -4.93 15.04
N ARG A 128 -8.85 -3.99 15.81
CA ARG A 128 -7.92 -2.97 15.28
C ARG A 128 -6.67 -3.59 14.67
N LEU A 129 -6.12 -4.63 15.30
CA LEU A 129 -5.00 -5.40 14.76
C LEU A 129 -5.36 -6.07 13.43
N ALA A 130 -6.54 -6.69 13.36
CA ALA A 130 -7.02 -7.29 12.11
C ALA A 130 -7.20 -6.24 11.00
N ILE A 131 -7.75 -5.06 11.32
CA ILE A 131 -7.87 -3.94 10.38
C ILE A 131 -6.49 -3.50 9.86
N ALA A 132 -5.52 -3.26 10.75
CA ALA A 132 -4.17 -2.88 10.34
C ALA A 132 -3.49 -3.94 9.44
N GLN A 133 -3.78 -5.22 9.67
CA GLN A 133 -3.30 -6.30 8.81
C GLN A 133 -3.94 -6.25 7.41
N GLU A 134 -5.23 -5.93 7.32
CA GLU A 134 -5.92 -5.78 6.05
C GLU A 134 -5.53 -4.50 5.30
N GLU A 135 -5.17 -3.43 6.01
CA GLU A 135 -4.62 -2.21 5.40
C GLU A 135 -3.29 -2.50 4.69
N ILE A 136 -2.41 -3.31 5.28
CA ILE A 136 -1.19 -3.82 4.62
C ILE A 136 -1.55 -4.61 3.36
N ASN A 137 -2.55 -5.48 3.42
CA ASN A 137 -2.97 -6.30 2.29
C ASN A 137 -3.55 -5.45 1.15
N ALA A 138 -4.36 -4.44 1.48
CA ALA A 138 -4.88 -3.46 0.52
C ALA A 138 -3.74 -2.68 -0.13
N GLN A 139 -2.75 -2.25 0.66
CA GLN A 139 -1.57 -1.55 0.14
C GLN A 139 -0.74 -2.44 -0.80
N LYS A 140 -0.60 -3.75 -0.54
CA LYS A 140 0.07 -4.67 -1.47
C LYS A 140 -0.60 -4.70 -2.84
N LEU A 141 -1.93 -4.75 -2.87
CA LEU A 141 -2.69 -4.72 -4.11
C LEU A 141 -2.50 -3.41 -4.85
N GLU A 142 -2.53 -2.29 -4.12
CA GLU A 142 -2.40 -0.96 -4.69
C GLU A 142 -1.00 -0.70 -5.26
N VAL A 143 0.06 -1.02 -4.50
CA VAL A 143 1.46 -0.89 -4.96
C VAL A 143 1.66 -1.69 -6.24
N ARG A 144 1.20 -2.95 -6.27
CA ARG A 144 1.28 -3.78 -7.47
C ARG A 144 0.58 -3.12 -8.66
N ARG A 145 -0.66 -2.66 -8.46
CA ARG A 145 -1.48 -2.04 -9.52
C ARG A 145 -0.81 -0.79 -10.09
N VAL A 146 -0.34 0.11 -9.22
CA VAL A 146 0.24 1.40 -9.61
C VAL A 146 1.58 1.21 -10.32
N VAL A 147 2.45 0.36 -9.78
CA VAL A 147 3.77 0.07 -10.37
C VAL A 147 3.63 -0.58 -11.74
N LEU A 148 2.81 -1.64 -11.87
CA LEU A 148 2.63 -2.30 -13.15
C LEU A 148 1.99 -1.39 -14.19
N LYS A 149 1.04 -0.53 -13.78
CA LYS A 149 0.45 0.47 -14.69
C LYS A 149 1.50 1.49 -15.15
N SER A 150 2.31 2.01 -14.24
CA SER A 150 3.38 2.97 -14.56
C SER A 150 4.46 2.34 -15.44
N TYR A 151 4.82 1.08 -15.21
CA TYR A 151 5.74 0.34 -16.07
C TYR A 151 5.21 0.16 -17.48
N ASN A 152 3.93 -0.21 -17.63
CA ASN A 152 3.30 -0.31 -18.95
C ASN A 152 3.27 1.05 -19.67
N GLU A 153 3.03 2.15 -18.94
CA GLU A 153 3.07 3.50 -19.49
C GLU A 153 4.48 3.88 -19.97
N TYR A 154 5.52 3.61 -19.17
CA TYR A 154 6.92 3.81 -19.57
C TYR A 154 7.24 3.05 -20.87
N GLN A 155 6.87 1.76 -20.95
CA GLN A 155 7.09 0.95 -22.16
C GLN A 155 6.31 1.49 -23.37
N LEU A 156 5.12 2.02 -23.15
CA LEU A 156 4.33 2.64 -24.21
C LEU A 156 5.01 3.91 -24.74
N GLN A 157 5.42 4.81 -23.84
CA GLN A 157 6.09 6.05 -24.22
C GLN A 157 7.43 5.81 -24.90
N GLU A 158 8.18 4.78 -24.48
CA GLU A 158 9.43 4.38 -25.15
C GLU A 158 9.18 3.99 -26.61
N LYS A 159 8.13 3.21 -26.88
CA LYS A 159 7.74 2.82 -28.23
C LYS A 159 7.25 4.00 -29.05
N ILE A 160 6.45 4.88 -28.47
CA ILE A 160 5.96 6.10 -29.12
C ILE A 160 7.13 6.99 -29.51
N PHE A 161 8.07 7.24 -28.60
CA PHE A 161 9.27 8.02 -28.87
C PHE A 161 10.08 7.41 -30.03
N LYS A 162 10.28 6.09 -30.05
CA LYS A 162 10.99 5.40 -31.13
C LYS A 162 10.30 5.59 -32.49
N ILE A 163 8.97 5.49 -32.54
CA ILE A 163 8.19 5.70 -33.77
C ILE A 163 8.32 7.16 -34.24
N GLN A 164 8.18 8.12 -33.33
CA GLN A 164 8.28 9.54 -33.65
C GLN A 164 9.69 9.95 -34.08
N SER A 165 10.73 9.35 -33.49
CA SER A 165 12.11 9.57 -33.90
C SER A 165 12.35 9.07 -35.34
N GLN A 166 11.78 7.93 -35.72
CA GLN A 166 11.86 7.45 -37.10
C GLN A 166 11.09 8.37 -38.05
N GLN A 167 9.87 8.76 -37.69
CA GLN A 167 9.05 9.68 -38.48
C GLN A 167 9.76 11.02 -38.72
N PHE A 168 10.41 11.56 -37.68
CA PHE A 168 11.22 12.78 -37.79
C PHE A 168 12.36 12.60 -38.81
N SER A 169 13.11 11.50 -38.73
CA SER A 169 14.20 11.20 -39.67
C SER A 169 13.71 11.12 -41.13
N ASP A 170 12.54 10.52 -41.36
CA ASP A 170 11.95 10.39 -42.70
C ASP A 170 11.52 11.77 -43.25
N ILE A 171 10.85 12.58 -42.42
CA ILE A 171 10.40 13.93 -42.79
C ILE A 171 11.60 14.86 -43.02
N GLU A 172 12.64 14.77 -42.20
CA GLU A 172 13.88 15.54 -42.36
C GLU A 172 14.57 15.19 -43.70
N SER A 173 14.64 13.90 -44.03
CA SER A 173 15.22 13.44 -45.30
C SER A 173 14.42 13.93 -46.50
N ASN A 174 13.09 13.90 -46.43
CA ASN A 174 12.21 14.43 -47.46
C ASN A 174 12.34 15.96 -47.61
N PHE A 175 12.41 16.69 -46.50
CA PHE A 175 12.63 18.14 -46.51
C PHE A 175 13.94 18.49 -47.20
N LYS A 176 15.05 17.79 -46.91
CA LYS A 176 16.35 17.99 -47.57
C LYS A 176 16.25 17.78 -49.10
N LEU A 177 15.48 16.79 -49.54
CA LEU A 177 15.24 16.55 -50.97
C LEU A 177 14.43 17.69 -51.61
N ILE A 178 13.36 18.15 -50.95
CA ILE A 178 12.52 19.26 -51.42
C ILE A 178 13.33 20.56 -51.45
N GLU A 179 14.16 20.82 -50.44
CA GLU A 179 15.04 21.98 -50.38
C GLU A 179 16.03 21.98 -51.57
N GLN A 180 16.63 20.83 -51.90
CA GLN A 180 17.53 20.71 -53.06
C GLN A 180 16.80 20.99 -54.38
N ARG A 181 15.64 20.36 -54.60
CA ARG A 181 14.86 20.58 -55.82
C ARG A 181 14.34 22.00 -55.95
N PHE A 182 13.95 22.64 -54.85
CA PHE A 182 13.59 24.04 -54.83
C PHE A 182 14.77 24.94 -55.21
N LYS A 183 15.97 24.69 -54.67
CA LYS A 183 17.21 25.41 -55.04
C LYS A 183 17.55 25.26 -56.53
N ASN A 184 17.21 24.12 -57.13
CA ASN A 184 17.35 23.88 -58.57
C ASN A 184 16.24 24.53 -59.43
N GLY A 185 15.23 25.14 -58.81
CA GLY A 185 14.07 25.72 -59.50
C GLY A 185 13.02 24.71 -59.96
N GLU A 186 13.10 23.45 -59.50
CA GLU A 186 12.20 22.36 -59.90
C GLU A 186 10.88 22.33 -59.11
N LEU A 187 10.79 23.06 -57.99
CA LEU A 187 9.63 23.11 -57.11
C LEU A 187 9.21 24.56 -56.82
N THR A 188 7.96 24.73 -56.38
CA THR A 188 7.41 26.03 -55.99
C THR A 188 7.80 26.40 -54.56
N PHE A 189 7.78 27.71 -54.26
CA PHE A 189 7.95 28.21 -52.90
C PHE A 189 6.89 27.67 -51.93
N GLU A 190 5.67 27.44 -52.42
CA GLU A 190 4.59 26.82 -51.66
C GLU A 190 4.95 25.39 -51.22
N ALA A 191 5.50 24.56 -52.12
CA ALA A 191 5.93 23.21 -51.78
C ALA A 191 7.07 23.19 -50.74
N TYR A 192 8.02 24.13 -50.85
CA TYR A 192 9.10 24.29 -49.88
C TYR A 192 8.57 24.68 -48.50
N THR A 193 7.73 25.71 -48.42
CA THR A 193 7.17 26.19 -47.16
C THR A 193 6.25 25.17 -46.48
N ALA A 194 5.49 24.40 -47.26
CA ALA A 194 4.71 23.27 -46.76
C ALA A 194 5.62 22.21 -46.11
N SER A 195 6.70 21.80 -46.79
CA SER A 195 7.63 20.81 -46.23
C SER A 195 8.37 21.32 -44.99
N GLN A 196 8.69 22.63 -44.92
CA GLN A 196 9.26 23.25 -43.73
C GLN A 196 8.29 23.20 -42.55
N ALA A 197 7.00 23.48 -42.80
CA ALA A 197 5.97 23.41 -41.77
C ALA A 197 5.80 21.98 -41.24
N ASP A 198 5.88 20.97 -42.11
CA ASP A 198 5.83 19.56 -41.71
C ASP A 198 7.04 19.16 -40.86
N LEU A 199 8.26 19.59 -41.23
CA LEU A 199 9.46 19.38 -40.42
C LEU A 199 9.31 20.03 -39.03
N ASN A 200 8.83 21.27 -38.97
CA ASN A 200 8.61 21.95 -37.70
C ASN A 200 7.59 21.21 -36.81
N ARG A 201 6.51 20.69 -37.40
CA ARG A 201 5.50 19.89 -36.67
C ARG A 201 6.10 18.60 -36.13
N ALA A 202 6.89 17.89 -36.95
CA ALA A 202 7.57 16.66 -36.55
C ALA A 202 8.59 16.90 -35.42
N SER A 203 9.36 17.99 -35.49
CA SER A 203 10.29 18.40 -34.43
C SER A 203 9.58 18.64 -33.10
N ILE A 204 8.47 19.40 -33.12
CA ILE A 204 7.68 19.68 -31.91
C ILE A 204 7.13 18.37 -31.33
N GLN A 205 6.61 17.48 -32.17
CA GLN A 205 6.08 16.19 -31.74
C GLN A 205 7.16 15.32 -31.10
N LEU A 206 8.37 15.26 -31.69
CA LEU A 206 9.50 14.51 -31.12
C LEU A 206 9.91 15.04 -29.75
N LEU A 207 9.97 16.37 -29.57
CA LEU A 207 10.29 16.97 -28.29
C LEU A 207 9.22 16.68 -27.22
N GLN A 208 7.94 16.66 -27.62
CA GLN A 208 6.85 16.30 -26.72
C GLN A 208 6.96 14.83 -26.28
N THR A 209 7.23 13.90 -27.20
CA THR A 209 7.34 12.49 -26.85
C THR A 209 8.61 12.16 -26.07
N ASP A 210 9.73 12.87 -26.28
CA ASP A 210 10.91 12.76 -25.41
C ASP A 210 10.58 13.20 -23.98
N ARG A 211 9.89 14.34 -23.82
CA ARG A 211 9.43 14.80 -22.50
C ARG A 211 8.51 13.77 -21.85
N ASP A 212 7.55 13.24 -22.58
CA ASP A 212 6.56 12.30 -22.03
C ASP A 212 7.20 10.97 -21.62
N LEU A 213 8.18 10.48 -22.38
CA LEU A 213 9.03 9.34 -21.99
C LEU A 213 9.80 9.62 -20.71
N ARG A 214 10.45 10.79 -20.60
CA ARG A 214 11.19 11.17 -19.40
C ARG A 214 10.29 11.29 -18.17
N ASN A 215 9.09 11.84 -18.32
CA ASN A 215 8.12 11.93 -17.24
C ASN A 215 7.64 10.55 -16.80
N ALA A 216 7.27 9.68 -17.74
CA ALA A 216 6.83 8.32 -17.43
C ALA A 216 7.93 7.52 -16.71
N LYS A 217 9.19 7.75 -17.07
CA LYS A 217 10.34 7.19 -16.36
C LYS A 217 10.44 7.73 -14.92
N LEU A 218 10.39 9.05 -14.73
CA LEU A 218 10.46 9.67 -13.40
C LEU A 218 9.32 9.20 -12.49
N ASP A 219 8.10 9.07 -13.02
CA ASP A 219 6.95 8.56 -12.29
C ASP A 219 7.18 7.12 -11.80
N LEU A 220 7.76 6.27 -12.65
CA LEU A 220 8.10 4.90 -12.28
C LEU A 220 9.22 4.85 -11.22
N GLU A 221 10.28 5.64 -11.40
CA GLU A 221 11.39 5.74 -10.44
C GLU A 221 10.93 6.25 -9.08
N GLN A 222 9.99 7.20 -9.04
CA GLN A 222 9.41 7.71 -7.80
C GLN A 222 8.69 6.60 -7.03
N LEU A 223 7.97 5.71 -7.72
CA LEU A 223 7.24 4.60 -7.09
C LEU A 223 8.17 3.51 -6.56
N VAL A 224 9.24 3.21 -7.31
CA VAL A 224 10.18 2.13 -6.98
C VAL A 224 11.26 2.61 -5.99
N GLY A 225 11.53 3.92 -5.94
CA GLY A 225 12.51 4.54 -5.05
C GLY A 225 13.96 4.38 -5.48
N VAL A 226 14.22 3.87 -6.69
CA VAL A 226 15.55 3.75 -7.30
C VAL A 226 15.49 4.11 -8.78
N LYS A 227 16.63 4.44 -9.36
CA LYS A 227 16.74 4.70 -10.80
C LYS A 227 16.59 3.40 -11.58
N LEU A 228 15.95 3.46 -12.75
CA LEU A 228 15.78 2.26 -13.59
C LEU A 228 17.12 1.70 -14.07
N GLU A 229 18.12 2.55 -14.30
CA GLU A 229 19.46 2.12 -14.70
C GLU A 229 20.14 1.17 -13.70
N ASP A 230 19.84 1.32 -12.41
CA ASP A 230 20.50 0.55 -11.36
C ASP A 230 19.92 -0.87 -11.23
N VAL A 231 18.78 -1.14 -11.88
CA VAL A 231 18.03 -2.39 -11.74
C VAL A 231 17.73 -3.12 -13.04
N MET A 232 17.91 -2.47 -14.19
CA MET A 232 17.86 -3.08 -15.53
C MET A 232 19.08 -3.94 -15.85
#